data_AF-A0A1I0JRE8-F1
#
_entry.id   AF-A0A1I0JRE8-F1
#
_cell.length_a   1.000
_cell.length_b   1.000
_cell.length_c   1.000
_cell.angle_alpha   90.00
_cell.angle_beta   90.00
_cell.angle_gamma   90.00
#
_symmetry.space_group_name_H-M   'P 1'
#
loop_
_entity.id
_entity.type
_entity.pdbx_description
1 polymer ?
#
loop_
_entity_poly.entity_id
_entity_poly.type
_entity_poly.pdbx_seq_one_letter_code
_entity_poly.pdbx_strand_id
1 'polypeptide(L)'
;MATCFKDAISIHELSTLSSIVQVGDSTYKELMETQDSVFSHPYFYDIRGRIRTKLVQMQCEIESHDSEFPFDFTQREFSYKHIIPELRSKNIIIHITRSVSPAKLSYKSKYKEALSYNNEPLCRQFAMFLDETPPYRLDPFYGLLTFGGNEQTFSVIQFPAPGYKDIAESIIIPQVISIESPEEAETFERKKARLKKEFLAHEVNII
;
A
#
# COMPACT_ATOMS: atom_id res chain seq x y z
N MET A 1 -6.10 -17.20 -21.31
CA MET A 1 -6.83 -15.97 -21.67
C MET A 1 -6.05 -14.79 -21.13
N ALA A 2 -5.87 -13.73 -21.91
CA ALA A 2 -5.16 -12.54 -21.47
C ALA A 2 -5.95 -11.87 -20.34
N THR A 3 -5.50 -12.06 -19.10
CA THR A 3 -6.07 -11.36 -17.93
C THR A 3 -5.64 -9.90 -18.00
N CYS A 4 -6.57 -8.99 -18.26
CA CYS A 4 -6.33 -7.56 -18.17
C CYS A 4 -6.06 -7.17 -16.71
N PHE A 5 -5.19 -6.20 -16.45
CA PHE A 5 -4.85 -5.76 -15.08
C PHE A 5 -6.11 -5.32 -14.30
N LYS A 6 -7.10 -4.76 -14.99
CA LYS A 6 -8.38 -4.33 -14.41
C LYS A 6 -9.24 -5.48 -13.91
N ASP A 7 -9.12 -6.65 -14.51
CA ASP A 7 -9.88 -7.84 -14.10
C ASP A 7 -9.19 -8.57 -12.93
N ALA A 8 -7.99 -8.15 -12.54
CA ALA A 8 -7.23 -8.77 -11.46
C ALA A 8 -7.72 -8.38 -10.07
N ILE A 9 -8.55 -7.33 -9.95
CA ILE A 9 -8.98 -6.75 -8.67
C ILE A 9 -10.50 -6.53 -8.68
N SER A 10 -11.15 -7.07 -7.66
CA SER A 10 -12.58 -6.93 -7.41
C SER A 10 -12.95 -5.57 -6.78
N ILE A 11 -14.24 -5.22 -6.84
CA ILE A 11 -14.76 -4.00 -6.22
C ILE A 11 -14.56 -4.03 -4.69
N HIS A 12 -14.73 -5.19 -4.05
CA HIS A 12 -14.50 -5.36 -2.62
C HIS A 12 -13.04 -5.07 -2.25
N GLU A 13 -12.09 -5.66 -2.99
CA GLU A 13 -10.65 -5.39 -2.82
C GLU A 13 -10.32 -3.90 -3.01
N LEU A 14 -10.89 -3.23 -4.02
CA LEU A 14 -10.69 -1.78 -4.23
C LEU A 14 -11.25 -0.95 -3.07
N SER A 15 -12.42 -1.32 -2.55
CA SER A 15 -13.05 -0.65 -1.41
C SER A 15 -12.22 -0.77 -0.15
N THR A 16 -11.74 -1.99 0.16
CA THR A 16 -10.83 -2.23 1.30
C THR A 16 -9.54 -1.42 1.18
N LEU A 17 -8.90 -1.43 0.01
CA LEU A 17 -7.68 -0.63 -0.21
C LEU A 17 -7.94 0.88 -0.07
N SER A 18 -9.11 1.36 -0.50
CA SER A 18 -9.52 2.75 -0.31
C SER A 18 -9.67 3.09 1.19
N SER A 19 -10.40 2.25 1.93
CA SER A 19 -10.60 2.38 3.39
C SER A 19 -9.27 2.44 4.13
N ILE A 20 -8.35 1.53 3.83
CA ILE A 20 -7.02 1.47 4.47
C ILE A 20 -6.25 2.79 4.27
N VAL A 21 -6.23 3.29 3.02
CA VAL A 21 -5.54 4.55 2.70
C VAL A 21 -6.21 5.72 3.40
N GLN A 22 -7.54 5.84 3.34
CA GLN A 22 -8.29 6.94 3.95
C GLN A 22 -8.10 6.98 5.48
N VAL A 23 -8.28 5.85 6.17
CA VAL A 23 -8.12 5.78 7.62
C VAL A 23 -6.68 6.10 8.03
N GLY A 24 -5.69 5.50 7.36
CA GLY A 24 -4.28 5.76 7.68
C GLY A 24 -3.87 7.20 7.42
N ASP A 25 -4.36 7.80 6.32
CA ASP A 25 -4.07 9.18 5.96
C ASP A 25 -4.76 10.20 6.87
N SER A 26 -6.03 9.99 7.20
CA SER A 26 -6.76 10.85 8.13
C SER A 26 -6.18 10.77 9.54
N THR A 27 -5.76 9.58 9.99
CA THR A 27 -5.06 9.42 11.28
C THR A 27 -3.74 10.19 11.26
N TYR A 28 -2.99 10.14 10.15
CA TYR A 28 -1.76 10.90 10.00
C TYR A 28 -2.01 12.41 10.09
N LYS A 29 -3.01 12.94 9.38
CA LYS A 29 -3.38 14.36 9.45
C LYS A 29 -3.75 14.75 10.88
N GLU A 30 -4.59 13.97 11.56
CA GLU A 30 -4.98 14.23 12.94
C GLU A 30 -3.78 14.25 13.91
N LEU A 31 -2.81 13.33 13.76
CA LEU A 31 -1.64 13.24 14.63
C LEU A 31 -0.58 14.32 14.36
N MET A 32 -0.54 14.87 13.14
CA MET A 32 0.57 15.72 12.67
C MET A 32 0.16 17.17 12.43
N GLU A 33 -1.14 17.45 12.26
CA GLU A 33 -1.69 18.80 12.10
C GLU A 33 -2.15 19.41 13.43
N THR A 34 -2.13 18.65 14.54
CA THR A 34 -2.21 19.24 15.88
C THR A 34 -0.94 20.05 16.19
N GLN A 35 -1.11 21.28 16.68
CA GLN A 35 -0.05 22.31 16.85
C GLN A 35 1.17 21.87 17.70
N ASP A 36 1.08 20.76 18.45
CA ASP A 36 2.14 20.25 19.33
C ASP A 36 2.83 18.97 18.81
N SER A 37 2.75 18.65 17.52
CA SER A 37 3.41 17.46 16.99
C SER A 37 4.94 17.57 17.13
N VAL A 38 5.57 16.59 17.79
CA VAL A 38 7.03 16.45 17.94
C VAL A 38 7.75 16.41 16.57
N PHE A 39 7.01 16.08 15.50
CA PHE A 39 7.53 15.98 14.13
C PHE A 39 7.37 17.27 13.31
N SER A 40 6.99 18.39 13.92
CA SER A 40 6.78 19.67 13.23
C SER A 40 8.07 20.34 12.76
N HIS A 41 9.21 19.99 13.37
CA HIS A 41 10.50 20.58 13.01
C HIS A 41 10.91 20.24 11.56
N PRO A 42 11.49 21.18 10.78
CA PRO A 42 11.87 20.95 9.37
C PRO A 42 12.75 19.72 9.14
N TYR A 43 13.65 19.39 10.06
CA TYR A 43 14.51 18.20 9.99
C TYR A 43 13.73 16.87 10.00
N PHE A 44 12.48 16.87 10.43
CA PHE A 44 11.62 15.69 10.42
C PHE A 44 10.75 15.58 9.16
N TYR A 45 10.98 16.40 8.13
CA TYR A 45 10.24 16.33 6.87
C TYR A 45 10.21 14.92 6.26
N ASP A 46 11.37 14.25 6.18
CA ASP A 46 11.44 12.90 5.64
C ASP A 46 10.79 11.86 6.55
N ILE A 47 10.89 12.05 7.87
CA ILE A 47 10.28 11.17 8.88
C ILE A 47 8.76 11.24 8.79
N ARG A 48 8.18 12.44 8.63
CA ARG A 48 6.75 12.65 8.43
C ARG A 48 6.21 11.82 7.27
N GLY A 49 6.89 11.83 6.12
CA GLY A 49 6.51 11.00 4.97
C GLY A 49 6.60 9.49 5.24
N ARG A 50 7.53 9.05 6.08
CA ARG A 50 7.66 7.64 6.50
C ARG A 50 6.57 7.25 7.49
N ILE A 51 6.28 8.08 8.49
CA ILE A 51 5.20 7.87 9.47
C ILE A 51 3.86 7.72 8.74
N ARG A 52 3.56 8.62 7.80
CA ARG A 52 2.36 8.53 6.96
C ARG A 52 2.24 7.17 6.25
N THR A 53 3.35 6.68 5.68
CA THR A 53 3.39 5.36 5.03
C THR A 53 3.16 4.23 6.03
N LYS A 54 3.73 4.35 7.23
CA LYS A 54 3.62 3.34 8.28
C LYS A 54 2.22 3.25 8.86
N LEU A 55 1.51 4.36 9.04
CA LEU A 55 0.12 4.36 9.50
C LEU A 55 -0.80 3.61 8.54
N VAL A 56 -0.63 3.80 7.22
CA VAL A 56 -1.38 3.03 6.21
C VAL A 56 -1.01 1.54 6.25
N GLN A 57 0.27 1.22 6.47
CA GLN A 57 0.72 -0.18 6.63
C GLN A 57 0.19 -0.84 7.91
N MET A 58 0.11 -0.10 9.02
CA MET A 58 -0.47 -0.59 10.27
C MET A 58 -1.98 -0.78 10.15
N GLN A 59 -2.68 0.14 9.47
CA GLN A 59 -4.11 -0.03 9.21
C GLN A 59 -4.38 -1.31 8.41
N CYS A 60 -3.52 -1.61 7.44
CA CYS A 60 -3.57 -2.85 6.67
C CYS A 60 -3.42 -4.09 7.56
N GLU A 61 -2.46 -4.10 8.50
CA GLU A 61 -2.31 -5.18 9.48
C GLU A 61 -3.55 -5.31 10.38
N ILE A 62 -4.09 -4.21 10.89
CA ILE A 62 -5.28 -4.20 11.73
C ILE A 62 -6.48 -4.80 11.01
N GLU A 63 -6.70 -4.43 9.75
CA GLU A 63 -7.79 -4.96 8.92
C GLU A 63 -7.55 -6.42 8.50
N SER A 64 -6.30 -6.88 8.44
CA SER A 64 -5.99 -8.27 8.10
C SER A 64 -6.52 -9.32 9.09
N HIS A 65 -6.88 -8.89 10.30
CA HIS A 65 -7.50 -9.73 11.31
C HIS A 65 -9.03 -9.84 11.17
N ASP A 66 -9.63 -9.10 10.24
CA ASP A 66 -11.06 -9.19 9.93
C ASP A 66 -11.33 -10.45 9.08
N SER A 67 -12.41 -11.17 9.41
CA SER A 67 -12.86 -12.33 8.64
C SER A 67 -13.30 -11.99 7.21
N GLU A 68 -13.69 -10.74 6.95
CA GLU A 68 -14.11 -10.28 5.63
C GLU A 68 -12.96 -9.67 4.79
N PHE A 69 -11.74 -9.71 5.32
CA PHE A 69 -10.58 -9.15 4.64
C PHE A 69 -10.26 -9.93 3.35
N PRO A 70 -10.20 -9.26 2.17
CA PRO A 70 -10.16 -9.95 0.88
C PRO A 70 -8.77 -10.41 0.44
N PHE A 71 -7.73 -10.20 1.26
CA PHE A 71 -6.35 -10.54 0.90
C PHE A 71 -5.71 -11.49 1.91
N ASP A 72 -4.84 -12.37 1.43
CA ASP A 72 -3.87 -13.05 2.29
C ASP A 72 -2.80 -12.03 2.71
N PHE A 73 -2.68 -11.83 4.02
CA PHE A 73 -1.71 -10.90 4.60
C PHE A 73 -0.46 -11.63 5.05
N THR A 74 0.70 -11.14 4.63
CA THR A 74 1.99 -11.58 5.19
C THR A 74 2.89 -10.38 5.46
N GLN A 75 3.82 -10.52 6.40
CA GLN A 75 4.83 -9.52 6.69
C GLN A 75 6.17 -9.99 6.16
N ARG A 76 6.79 -9.17 5.31
CA ARG A 76 8.12 -9.46 4.77
C ARG A 76 9.16 -8.62 5.49
N GLU A 77 10.11 -9.29 6.13
CA GLU A 77 11.26 -8.64 6.75
C GLU A 77 12.37 -8.43 5.71
N PHE A 78 12.89 -7.21 5.67
CA PHE A 78 14.03 -6.78 4.87
C PHE A 78 15.20 -6.42 5.77
N SER A 79 16.36 -6.17 5.14
CA SER A 79 17.55 -5.68 5.83
C SER A 79 17.24 -4.49 6.76
N TYR A 80 17.98 -4.39 7.85
CA TYR A 80 17.79 -3.38 8.90
C TYR A 80 16.42 -3.46 9.61
N LYS A 81 15.84 -4.66 9.73
CA LYS A 81 14.53 -4.90 10.39
C LYS A 81 13.38 -4.10 9.79
N HIS A 82 13.49 -3.76 8.50
CA HIS A 82 12.40 -3.11 7.79
C HIS A 82 11.31 -4.13 7.49
N ILE A 83 10.15 -4.00 8.13
CA ILE A 83 8.99 -4.84 7.84
C ILE A 83 8.07 -4.10 6.87
N ILE A 84 7.64 -4.80 5.82
CA ILE A 84 6.66 -4.30 4.83
C ILE A 84 5.52 -5.32 4.73
N PRO A 85 4.26 -4.88 4.84
CA PRO A 85 3.12 -5.76 4.60
C PRO A 85 3.00 -6.09 3.11
N GLU A 86 2.74 -7.35 2.83
CA GLU A 86 2.49 -7.88 1.50
C GLU A 86 1.07 -8.44 1.46
N LEU A 87 0.24 -7.83 0.61
CA LEU A 87 -1.13 -8.26 0.37
C LEU A 87 -1.15 -9.16 -0.85
N ARG A 88 -1.71 -10.36 -0.73
CA ARG A 88 -1.83 -11.31 -1.84
C ARG A 88 -3.28 -11.65 -2.09
N SER A 89 -3.64 -11.70 -3.36
CA SER A 89 -4.84 -12.35 -3.87
C SER A 89 -4.41 -13.37 -4.92
N LYS A 90 -5.34 -14.17 -5.43
CA LYS A 90 -5.03 -15.21 -6.43
C LYS A 90 -4.32 -14.64 -7.67
N ASN A 91 -4.58 -13.37 -7.99
CA ASN A 91 -4.12 -12.73 -9.23
C ASN A 91 -3.09 -11.62 -9.01
N ILE A 92 -2.89 -11.11 -7.79
CA ILE A 92 -2.06 -9.92 -7.54
C ILE A 92 -1.31 -9.98 -6.20
N ILE A 93 -0.07 -9.48 -6.19
CA ILE A 93 0.69 -9.09 -5.00
C ILE A 93 0.69 -7.56 -4.93
N ILE A 94 0.31 -6.98 -3.80
CA ILE A 94 0.23 -5.54 -3.58
C ILE A 94 1.17 -5.14 -2.43
N HIS A 95 2.04 -4.18 -2.71
CA HIS A 95 2.81 -3.47 -1.69
C HIS A 95 2.34 -2.02 -1.55
N ILE A 96 2.27 -1.54 -0.31
CA ILE A 96 1.85 -0.17 -0.01
C ILE A 96 3.05 0.78 -0.10
N THR A 97 2.91 1.86 -0.86
CA THR A 97 3.97 2.85 -1.04
C THR A 97 3.44 4.27 -1.18
N ARG A 98 4.30 5.25 -0.92
CA ARG A 98 3.99 6.67 -1.06
C ARG A 98 4.65 7.23 -2.32
N SER A 99 3.93 8.08 -3.04
CA SER A 99 4.47 8.87 -4.14
C SER A 99 4.06 10.33 -4.04
N VAL A 100 4.76 11.19 -4.77
CA VAL A 100 4.42 12.61 -4.92
C VAL A 100 3.29 12.79 -5.94
N SER A 101 3.16 11.87 -6.90
CA SER A 101 2.17 11.95 -7.97
C SER A 101 1.65 10.55 -8.34
N PRO A 102 0.37 10.41 -8.74
CA PRO A 102 -0.19 9.16 -9.21
C PRO A 102 0.48 8.64 -10.50
N ALA A 103 1.17 9.51 -11.25
CA ALA A 103 1.90 9.15 -12.47
C ALA A 103 3.39 8.85 -12.24
N LYS A 104 3.85 8.83 -10.98
CA LYS A 104 5.27 8.61 -10.64
C LYS A 104 5.42 7.38 -9.76
N LEU A 105 6.36 6.50 -10.12
CA LEU A 105 6.74 5.35 -9.30
C LEU A 105 7.43 5.81 -8.00
N SER A 106 7.21 5.04 -6.95
CA SER A 106 7.98 5.15 -5.71
C SER A 106 9.43 4.70 -5.90
N TYR A 107 10.31 4.94 -4.92
CA TYR A 107 11.73 4.57 -5.02
C TYR A 107 11.93 3.09 -5.39
N LYS A 108 12.85 2.86 -6.33
CA LYS A 108 13.23 1.54 -6.84
C LYS A 108 13.94 0.73 -5.76
N SER A 109 13.64 -0.56 -5.68
CA SER A 109 14.38 -1.50 -4.82
C SER A 109 14.44 -2.86 -5.50
N LYS A 110 15.43 -3.68 -5.12
CA LYS A 110 15.71 -4.97 -5.78
C LYS A 110 14.48 -5.88 -5.85
N TYR A 111 13.68 -5.95 -4.79
CA TYR A 111 12.48 -6.79 -4.77
C TYR A 111 11.37 -6.25 -5.68
N LYS A 112 11.16 -4.92 -5.73
CA LYS A 112 10.16 -4.30 -6.62
C LYS A 112 10.52 -4.51 -8.09
N GLU A 113 11.82 -4.44 -8.39
CA GLU A 113 12.34 -4.72 -9.73
C GLU A 113 12.12 -6.18 -10.13
N ALA A 114 12.51 -7.13 -9.27
CA ALA A 114 12.29 -8.55 -9.53
C ALA A 114 10.80 -8.85 -9.76
N LEU A 115 9.91 -8.34 -8.91
CA LEU A 115 8.47 -8.56 -9.04
C LEU A 115 7.84 -7.85 -10.25
N SER A 116 8.42 -6.74 -10.74
CA SER A 116 7.88 -6.01 -11.91
C SER A 116 7.90 -6.83 -13.20
N TYR A 117 8.78 -7.82 -13.31
CA TYR A 117 8.81 -8.72 -14.47
C TYR A 117 7.54 -9.60 -14.56
N ASN A 118 6.83 -9.82 -13.45
CA ASN A 118 5.57 -10.57 -13.45
C ASN A 118 4.46 -9.86 -14.25
N ASN A 119 4.61 -8.56 -14.51
CA ASN A 119 3.63 -7.77 -15.25
C ASN A 119 3.75 -7.92 -16.77
N GLU A 120 4.83 -8.49 -17.31
CA GLU A 120 4.99 -8.70 -18.75
C GLU A 120 4.60 -10.13 -19.16
N PRO A 121 3.60 -10.32 -20.04
CA PRO A 121 3.18 -11.64 -20.50
C PRO A 121 4.30 -12.48 -21.11
N LEU A 122 5.25 -11.84 -21.81
CA LEU A 122 6.40 -12.53 -22.40
C LEU A 122 7.39 -12.98 -21.33
N CYS A 123 7.67 -12.19 -20.30
CA CYS A 123 8.48 -12.62 -19.16
C CYS A 123 7.83 -13.77 -18.38
N ARG A 124 6.49 -13.84 -18.34
CA ARG A 124 5.75 -14.96 -17.75
C ARG A 124 5.84 -16.26 -18.57
N GLN A 125 6.10 -16.17 -19.88
CA GLN A 125 6.16 -17.33 -20.80
C GLN A 125 7.60 -17.74 -21.13
N PHE A 126 8.51 -16.78 -21.21
CA PHE A 126 9.91 -16.94 -21.56
C PHE A 126 10.77 -16.45 -20.39
N ALA A 127 11.01 -17.33 -19.42
CA ALA A 127 12.08 -17.14 -18.45
C ALA A 127 13.44 -17.32 -19.16
N MET A 128 13.88 -16.31 -19.93
CA MET A 128 15.22 -16.23 -20.50
C MET A 128 16.21 -15.66 -19.47
N PHE A 129 16.35 -16.31 -18.32
CA PHE A 129 17.47 -16.09 -17.41
C PHE A 129 18.27 -17.39 -17.35
N LEU A 130 19.46 -17.40 -17.98
CA LEU A 130 20.30 -18.59 -18.17
C LEU A 130 21.01 -19.06 -16.88
N ASP A 131 21.04 -18.24 -15.82
CA ASP A 131 21.85 -18.49 -14.62
C ASP A 131 21.05 -18.69 -13.32
N GLU A 132 19.73 -18.47 -13.32
CA GLU A 132 18.89 -18.72 -12.15
C GLU A 132 17.78 -19.70 -12.57
N THR A 133 17.70 -20.84 -11.89
CA THR A 133 16.63 -21.82 -12.13
C THR A 133 15.28 -21.12 -11.93
N PRO A 134 14.47 -20.96 -13.00
CA PRO A 134 13.31 -20.10 -12.91
C PRO A 134 12.23 -20.82 -12.11
N PRO A 135 11.59 -20.17 -11.11
CA PRO A 135 10.34 -20.69 -10.62
C PRO A 135 9.33 -20.52 -11.75
N TYR A 136 9.07 -21.59 -12.50
CA TYR A 136 7.88 -21.70 -13.34
C TYR A 136 6.66 -21.64 -12.41
N ARG A 137 6.26 -20.43 -12.07
CA ARG A 137 5.02 -20.18 -11.35
C ARG A 137 4.25 -19.17 -12.17
N LEU A 138 2.95 -19.40 -12.30
CA LEU A 138 1.98 -18.40 -12.69
C LEU A 138 1.96 -17.34 -11.59
N ASP A 139 3.06 -16.61 -11.43
CA ASP A 139 3.18 -15.69 -10.33
C ASP A 139 2.18 -14.56 -10.56
N PRO A 140 1.44 -14.16 -9.51
CA PRO A 140 0.46 -13.10 -9.59
C PRO A 140 1.10 -11.79 -10.09
N PHE A 141 0.27 -10.93 -10.67
CA PHE A 141 0.68 -9.58 -11.07
C PHE A 141 1.26 -8.81 -9.90
N TYR A 142 2.19 -7.91 -10.18
CA TYR A 142 2.77 -7.07 -9.16
C TYR A 142 2.19 -5.66 -9.20
N GLY A 143 1.47 -5.29 -8.15
CA GLY A 143 0.88 -3.98 -7.96
C GLY A 143 1.50 -3.21 -6.79
N LEU A 144 1.44 -1.88 -6.90
CA LEU A 144 1.76 -0.96 -5.83
C LEU A 144 0.51 -0.17 -5.47
N LEU A 145 0.02 -0.31 -4.23
CA LEU A 145 -0.94 0.64 -3.69
C LEU A 145 -0.17 1.93 -3.38
N THR A 146 -0.21 2.85 -4.34
CA THR A 146 0.48 4.13 -4.28
C THR A 146 -0.48 5.22 -3.86
N PHE A 147 -0.15 5.92 -2.79
CA PHE A 147 -0.94 7.05 -2.31
C PHE A 147 -0.06 8.28 -2.03
N GLY A 148 -0.68 9.44 -1.90
CA GLY A 148 0.00 10.69 -1.66
C GLY A 148 -0.92 11.89 -1.77
N GLY A 149 -0.35 13.06 -2.06
CA GLY A 149 -1.08 14.33 -2.09
C GLY A 149 -1.01 15.05 -0.74
N ASN A 150 -0.83 16.37 -0.77
CA ASN A 150 -0.73 17.19 0.44
C ASN A 150 -2.12 17.65 0.89
N GLU A 151 -2.88 18.27 -0.01
CA GLU A 151 -4.22 18.78 0.28
C GLU A 151 -5.28 17.69 0.06
N GLN A 152 -5.38 17.20 -1.18
CA GLN A 152 -6.26 16.09 -1.54
C GLN A 152 -5.47 14.80 -1.68
N THR A 153 -5.89 13.79 -0.93
CA THR A 153 -5.25 12.48 -0.94
C THR A 153 -5.66 11.73 -2.20
N PHE A 154 -4.67 11.22 -2.93
CA PHE A 154 -4.90 10.33 -4.05
C PHE A 154 -4.46 8.91 -3.69
N SER A 155 -5.07 7.93 -4.33
CA SER A 155 -4.67 6.53 -4.26
C SER A 155 -4.85 5.88 -5.62
N VAL A 156 -3.84 5.13 -6.04
CA VAL A 156 -3.83 4.41 -7.30
C VAL A 156 -3.12 3.07 -7.11
N ILE A 157 -3.52 2.06 -7.86
CA ILE A 157 -2.75 0.82 -7.98
C ILE A 157 -1.90 0.95 -9.22
N GLN A 158 -0.58 1.00 -9.04
CA GLN A 158 0.38 1.09 -10.16
C GLN A 158 0.96 -0.29 -10.45
N PHE A 159 0.90 -0.70 -11.71
CA PHE A 159 1.60 -1.88 -12.21
C PHE A 159 2.89 -1.41 -12.87
N PRO A 160 4.07 -1.57 -12.23
CA PRO A 160 5.33 -1.17 -12.83
C PRO A 160 5.64 -2.02 -14.05
N ALA A 161 6.20 -1.39 -15.08
CA ALA A 161 6.81 -2.06 -16.21
C ALA A 161 8.05 -2.85 -15.76
N PRO A 162 8.41 -3.93 -16.48
CA PRO A 162 9.60 -4.74 -16.22
C PRO A 162 10.88 -3.92 -16.02
N GLY A 163 11.69 -4.33 -15.03
CA GLY A 163 12.87 -3.56 -14.63
C GLY A 163 12.56 -2.29 -13.83
N TYR A 164 11.29 -2.07 -13.47
CA TYR A 164 10.81 -0.93 -12.70
C TYR A 164 11.14 0.42 -13.35
N LYS A 165 11.03 0.50 -14.68
CA LYS A 165 11.39 1.69 -15.46
C LYS A 165 10.29 2.74 -15.48
N ASP A 166 9.07 2.30 -15.79
CA ASP A 166 7.89 3.15 -15.97
C ASP A 166 6.64 2.46 -15.39
N ILE A 167 5.48 3.12 -15.46
CA ILE A 167 4.19 2.53 -15.08
C ILE A 167 3.56 1.94 -16.34
N ALA A 168 3.31 0.63 -16.35
CA ALA A 168 2.66 -0.06 -17.47
C ALA A 168 1.15 0.23 -17.49
N GLU A 169 0.51 0.14 -16.33
CA GLU A 169 -0.91 0.47 -16.16
C GLU A 169 -1.16 1.00 -14.74
N SER A 170 -2.21 1.79 -14.57
CA SER A 170 -2.70 2.21 -13.27
C SER A 170 -4.21 2.11 -13.16
N ILE A 171 -4.67 1.73 -11.98
CA ILE A 171 -6.08 1.72 -11.61
C ILE A 171 -6.29 2.82 -10.58
N ILE A 172 -7.16 3.77 -10.88
CA ILE A 172 -7.52 4.84 -9.94
C ILE A 172 -8.46 4.23 -8.90
N ILE A 173 -8.12 4.39 -7.63
CA ILE A 173 -9.02 4.06 -6.53
C ILE A 173 -9.75 5.35 -6.15
N PRO A 174 -11.09 5.41 -6.31
CA PRO A 174 -11.86 6.58 -5.90
C PRO A 174 -11.69 6.84 -4.41
N GLN A 175 -11.21 8.04 -4.07
CA GLN A 175 -11.13 8.54 -2.71
C GLN A 175 -12.40 9.31 -2.40
N VAL A 176 -13.56 8.63 -2.46
CA VAL A 176 -14.83 9.26 -2.08
C VAL A 176 -15.01 9.03 -0.58
N ILE A 177 -15.00 10.10 0.20
CA ILE A 177 -15.53 10.10 1.56
C ILE A 177 -17.05 10.30 1.40
N SER A 178 -17.73 9.31 0.81
CA SER A 178 -19.18 9.28 0.84
C SER A 178 -19.54 8.59 2.14
N ILE A 179 -19.43 9.34 3.24
CA ILE A 179 -20.11 9.00 4.49
C ILE A 179 -21.58 9.28 4.24
N GLU A 180 -22.21 8.44 3.41
CA GLU A 180 -23.62 8.61 3.05
C GLU A 180 -24.52 8.10 4.18
N SER A 181 -23.98 7.25 5.06
CA SER A 181 -24.66 6.76 6.25
C SER A 181 -23.92 7.10 7.56
N PRO A 182 -24.65 7.34 8.66
CA PRO A 182 -24.07 7.53 9.99
C PRO A 182 -23.31 6.30 10.50
N GLU A 183 -23.66 5.09 10.04
CA GLU A 183 -22.98 3.84 10.41
C GLU A 183 -21.57 3.74 9.81
N GLU A 184 -21.39 4.17 8.55
CA GLU A 184 -20.08 4.26 7.91
C GLU A 184 -19.18 5.31 8.59
N ALA A 185 -19.78 6.42 9.03
CA ALA A 185 -19.10 7.46 9.79
C ALA A 185 -18.54 6.92 11.11
N GLU A 186 -19.39 6.22 11.86
CA GLU A 186 -19.03 5.63 13.15
C GLU A 186 -17.93 4.58 12.97
N THR A 187 -18.05 3.74 11.95
CA THR A 187 -17.05 2.71 11.64
C THR A 187 -15.71 3.33 11.27
N PHE A 188 -15.70 4.38 10.45
CA PHE A 188 -14.50 5.12 10.07
C PHE A 188 -13.79 5.72 11.30
N GLU A 189 -14.54 6.45 12.14
CA GLU A 189 -14.00 7.06 13.36
C GLU A 189 -13.49 6.01 14.36
N ARG A 190 -14.17 4.87 14.47
CA ARG A 190 -13.74 3.74 15.31
C ARG A 190 -12.43 3.12 14.81
N LYS A 191 -12.30 2.91 13.49
CA LYS A 191 -11.05 2.42 12.87
C LYS A 191 -9.89 3.39 13.12
N LYS A 192 -10.13 4.69 12.90
CA LYS A 192 -9.16 5.77 13.15
C LYS A 192 -8.70 5.79 14.61
N ALA A 193 -9.65 5.73 15.56
CA ALA A 193 -9.34 5.70 16.98
C ALA A 193 -8.52 4.45 17.39
N ARG A 194 -8.83 3.28 16.81
CA ARG A 194 -8.07 2.05 17.02
C ARG A 194 -6.63 2.19 16.50
N LEU A 195 -6.44 2.68 15.28
CA LEU A 195 -5.12 2.90 14.70
C LEU A 195 -4.29 3.89 15.51
N LYS A 196 -4.90 5.00 15.94
CA LYS A 196 -4.27 5.99 16.81
C LYS A 196 -3.81 5.38 18.14
N LYS A 197 -4.67 4.58 18.76
CA LYS A 197 -4.32 3.87 20.01
C LYS A 197 -3.15 2.91 19.80
N GLU A 198 -3.16 2.15 18.70
CA GLU A 198 -2.08 1.21 18.37
C GLU A 198 -0.73 1.93 18.16
N PHE A 199 -0.76 3.06 17.45
CA PHE A 199 0.42 3.89 17.20
C PHE A 199 1.02 4.43 18.50
N LEU A 200 0.19 4.97 19.40
CA LEU A 200 0.65 5.55 20.67
C LEU A 200 1.02 4.48 21.71
N ALA A 201 0.38 3.31 21.71
CA ALA A 201 0.68 2.24 22.66
C ALA A 201 2.13 1.74 22.55
N HIS A 202 2.72 1.81 21.36
CA HIS A 202 4.10 1.40 21.10
C HIS A 202 5.14 2.48 21.45
N GLU A 203 4.73 3.69 21.87
CA GLU A 203 5.66 4.72 22.39
C GLU A 203 6.20 4.38 23.79
N VAL A 204 5.57 3.45 24.52
CA VAL A 204 5.90 3.16 25.93
C VAL A 204 7.15 2.28 26.11
N ASN A 205 7.74 1.74 25.04
CA ASN A 205 8.93 0.86 25.11
C ASN A 205 10.22 1.50 24.57
N ILE A 206 10.31 2.83 24.55
CA ILE A 206 11.56 3.53 24.27
C ILE A 206 12.14 4.05 25.60
N ILE A 207 12.82 3.16 26.34
CA ILE A 207 13.78 3.52 27.39
C ILE A 207 15.06 2.73 27.14
#